data_AF-A0A3D0ZCT9-F1
#
_entry.id   AF-A0A3D0ZCT9-F1
#
_cell.length_a   1.000
_cell.length_b   1.000
_cell.length_c   1.000
_cell.angle_alpha   90.00
_cell.angle_beta   90.00
_cell.angle_gamma   90.00
#
_symmetry.space_group_name_H-M   'P 1'
#
loop_
_entity.id
_entity.type
_entity.pdbx_description
1 polymer ?
#
loop_
_entity_poly.entity_id
_entity_poly.type
_entity_poly.pdbx_seq_one_letter_code
_entity_poly.pdbx_strand_id
1 'polypeptide(L)'
;MSNVFDEGNLHFDFNNCGTAERFDVNKTNPYGMKAVDFFVETADCLYFIEIKDYQHPNATQERQKKDFSMLISAAKEKESLFVIEMGTKIKDSLLRKYAEKHSFSKKVMYLLVINLDTLGEFERGKLKEKMNGYVPTGLNDKRFTAFKKIEFDLINADKLQKYGVSCTSIA
;
A
#
# COMPACT_ATOMS: atom_id res chain seq x y z
N MET A 1 19.43 -14.00 4.05
CA MET A 1 18.27 -13.87 4.97
C MET A 1 17.04 -13.99 4.10
N SER A 2 16.04 -14.77 4.52
CA SER A 2 14.78 -14.90 3.77
C SER A 2 13.92 -13.65 4.00
N ASN A 3 13.55 -12.95 2.92
CA ASN A 3 12.64 -11.81 2.95
C ASN A 3 11.20 -12.28 2.69
N VAL A 4 10.70 -13.11 3.59
CA VAL A 4 9.40 -13.77 3.44
C VAL A 4 8.50 -13.38 4.60
N PHE A 5 7.27 -12.97 4.31
CA PHE A 5 6.33 -12.45 5.30
C PHE A 5 4.91 -12.97 5.06
N ASP A 6 4.19 -13.23 6.14
CA ASP A 6 2.77 -13.56 6.11
C ASP A 6 1.93 -12.37 6.61
N GLU A 7 0.86 -12.06 5.87
CA GLU A 7 -0.16 -11.08 6.25
C GLU A 7 -1.56 -11.68 6.00
N GLY A 8 -2.25 -12.03 7.08
CA GLY A 8 -3.53 -12.76 6.98
C GLY A 8 -3.33 -14.14 6.34
N ASN A 9 -3.97 -14.37 5.20
CA ASN A 9 -3.84 -15.57 4.38
C ASN A 9 -2.89 -15.38 3.18
N LEU A 10 -2.15 -14.28 3.12
CA LEU A 10 -1.26 -13.98 2.01
C LEU A 10 0.19 -14.18 2.43
N HIS A 11 0.92 -14.92 1.60
CA HIS A 11 2.34 -15.17 1.72
C HIS A 11 3.09 -14.31 0.70
N PHE A 12 4.00 -13.47 1.18
CA PHE A 12 4.81 -12.57 0.37
C PHE A 12 6.26 -13.04 0.35
N ASP A 13 6.82 -13.22 -0.83
CA ASP A 13 8.22 -13.51 -1.04
C ASP A 13 8.90 -12.33 -1.76
N PHE A 14 9.73 -11.61 -1.01
CA PHE A 14 10.56 -10.49 -1.47
C PHE A 14 12.05 -10.89 -1.59
N ASN A 15 12.39 -12.18 -1.72
CA ASN A 15 13.78 -12.63 -1.88
C ASN A 15 14.41 -12.10 -3.17
N ASN A 16 13.60 -11.76 -4.18
CA ASN A 16 14.05 -11.12 -5.42
C ASN A 16 14.19 -9.59 -5.31
N CYS A 17 13.88 -9.01 -4.15
CA CYS A 17 14.05 -7.59 -3.87
C CYS A 17 15.38 -7.35 -3.13
N GLY A 18 15.89 -6.12 -3.19
CA GLY A 18 17.13 -5.74 -2.50
C GLY A 18 16.94 -5.73 -0.98
N THR A 19 15.92 -5.01 -0.50
CA THR A 19 15.51 -5.03 0.92
C THR A 19 13.99 -5.09 1.04
N ALA A 20 13.50 -5.70 2.11
CA ALA A 20 12.09 -5.70 2.46
C ALA A 20 11.96 -5.61 3.99
N GLU A 21 11.12 -4.69 4.44
CA GLU A 21 10.85 -4.43 5.84
C GLU A 21 9.33 -4.45 6.05
N ARG A 22 8.87 -5.22 7.03
CA ARG A 22 7.53 -5.01 7.59
C ARG A 22 7.55 -3.67 8.30
N PHE A 23 6.68 -2.75 7.90
CA PHE A 23 6.80 -1.35 8.27
C PHE A 23 5.80 -0.96 9.39
N ASP A 24 4.77 -1.77 9.62
CA ASP A 24 3.74 -1.61 10.64
C ASP A 24 4.03 -2.30 11.99
N VAL A 25 5.25 -2.79 12.21
CA VAL A 25 5.59 -3.78 13.27
C VAL A 25 5.40 -3.31 14.72
N ASN A 26 5.25 -2.00 14.97
CA ASN A 26 5.08 -1.46 16.31
C ASN A 26 3.71 -0.78 16.46
N LYS A 27 2.80 -1.43 17.20
CA LYS A 27 1.56 -0.80 17.69
C LYS A 27 1.83 0.45 18.54
N THR A 28 3.03 0.53 19.12
CA THR A 28 3.60 1.72 19.75
C THR A 28 4.54 2.42 18.77
N ASN A 29 4.01 2.93 17.66
CA ASN A 29 4.75 3.86 16.83
C ASN A 29 4.96 5.13 17.68
N PRO A 30 6.20 5.60 17.95
CA PRO A 30 6.49 6.53 19.05
C PRO A 30 5.80 7.90 19.00
N TYR A 31 4.98 8.19 18.00
CA TYR A 31 4.33 9.49 17.79
C TYR A 31 2.90 9.42 17.22
N GLY A 32 2.25 8.25 17.26
CA GLY A 32 0.87 8.08 16.76
C GLY A 32 0.72 8.09 15.23
N MET A 33 1.84 7.98 14.49
CA MET A 33 1.86 7.91 13.03
C MET A 33 1.35 6.56 12.52
N LYS A 34 0.67 6.56 11.38
CA LYS A 34 0.29 5.33 10.69
C LYS A 34 1.42 4.88 9.75
N ALA A 35 1.47 3.61 9.40
CA ALA A 35 2.43 3.07 8.44
C ALA A 35 1.72 2.16 7.44
N VAL A 36 2.27 2.08 6.24
CA VAL A 36 1.97 0.98 5.32
C VAL A 36 2.48 -0.34 5.90
N ASP A 37 1.99 -1.46 5.39
CA ASP A 37 2.37 -2.79 5.92
C ASP A 37 3.80 -3.17 5.55
N PHE A 38 4.25 -2.83 4.33
CA PHE A 38 5.60 -3.13 3.86
C PHE A 38 6.30 -1.93 3.18
N PHE A 39 7.61 -1.86 3.40
CA PHE A 39 8.54 -1.06 2.61
C PHE A 39 9.51 -2.00 1.89
N VAL A 40 9.59 -1.90 0.58
CA VAL A 40 10.39 -2.81 -0.27
C VAL A 40 11.24 -2.00 -1.22
N GLU A 41 12.52 -2.33 -1.32
CA GLU A 41 13.46 -1.70 -2.22
C GLU A 41 13.96 -2.70 -3.26
N THR A 42 13.83 -2.34 -4.54
CA THR A 42 14.43 -3.07 -5.66
C THR A 42 15.59 -2.27 -6.25
N ALA A 43 16.18 -2.74 -7.36
CA ALA A 43 17.21 -1.98 -8.07
C ALA A 43 16.72 -0.60 -8.50
N ASP A 44 15.47 -0.50 -8.96
CA ASP A 44 14.95 0.69 -9.64
C ASP A 44 13.87 1.45 -8.86
N CYS A 45 13.25 0.81 -7.85
CA CYS A 45 12.07 1.36 -7.19
C CYS A 45 12.09 1.17 -5.66
N LEU A 46 11.45 2.11 -4.97
CA LEU A 46 11.01 2.01 -3.59
C LEU A 46 9.49 1.80 -3.59
N TYR A 47 9.03 0.68 -3.06
CA TYR A 47 7.62 0.36 -2.91
C TYR A 47 7.18 0.56 -1.47
N PHE A 48 6.12 1.34 -1.31
CA PHE A 48 5.31 1.38 -0.10
C PHE A 48 4.06 0.56 -0.39
N ILE A 49 3.86 -0.55 0.32
CA ILE A 49 2.81 -1.51 0.02
C ILE A 49 1.85 -1.57 1.21
N GLU A 50 0.60 -1.24 0.96
CA GLU A 50 -0.51 -1.41 1.89
C GLU A 50 -1.43 -2.51 1.37
N ILE A 51 -1.81 -3.44 2.24
CA ILE A 51 -2.63 -4.59 1.93
C ILE A 51 -3.96 -4.47 2.65
N LYS A 52 -5.03 -4.71 1.88
CA LYS A 52 -6.39 -4.84 2.37
C LYS A 52 -6.99 -6.11 1.78
N ASP A 53 -6.78 -7.22 2.48
CA ASP A 53 -7.43 -8.48 2.13
C ASP A 53 -8.86 -8.54 2.71
N TYR A 54 -9.81 -8.00 1.96
CA TYR A 54 -11.23 -8.07 2.28
C TYR A 54 -11.89 -9.40 1.89
N GLN A 55 -11.19 -10.26 1.15
CA GLN A 55 -11.69 -11.56 0.70
C GLN A 55 -11.06 -12.73 1.48
N HIS A 56 -10.50 -12.44 2.66
CA HIS A 56 -9.94 -13.46 3.53
C HIS A 56 -10.91 -14.64 3.71
N PRO A 57 -10.48 -15.90 3.50
CA PRO A 57 -11.36 -17.07 3.49
C PRO A 57 -12.08 -17.27 4.84
N ASN A 58 -11.44 -16.84 5.93
CA ASN A 58 -12.05 -16.86 7.27
C ASN A 58 -12.87 -15.60 7.62
N ALA A 59 -13.08 -14.67 6.68
CA ALA A 59 -13.94 -13.51 6.93
C ALA A 59 -15.41 -13.92 6.89
N THR A 60 -16.18 -13.52 7.90
CA THR A 60 -17.64 -13.67 7.91
C THR A 60 -18.27 -12.95 6.72
N GLN A 61 -19.40 -13.45 6.21
CA GLN A 61 -20.16 -12.78 5.15
C GLN A 61 -20.54 -11.33 5.50
N GLU A 62 -20.85 -11.06 6.78
CA GLU A 62 -21.18 -9.70 7.25
C GLU A 62 -19.99 -8.74 7.11
N ARG A 63 -18.80 -9.17 7.53
CA ARG A 63 -17.55 -8.42 7.33
C ARG A 63 -17.29 -8.14 5.85
N GLN A 64 -17.38 -9.16 4.99
CA GLN A 64 -17.19 -9.00 3.55
C GLN A 64 -18.17 -7.99 2.93
N LYS A 65 -19.45 -8.03 3.32
CA LYS A 65 -20.47 -7.06 2.89
C LYS A 65 -20.15 -5.64 3.38
N LYS A 66 -19.71 -5.50 4.63
CA LYS A 66 -19.31 -4.21 5.20
C LYS A 66 -18.10 -3.63 4.46
N ASP A 67 -17.09 -4.44 4.22
CA ASP A 67 -15.86 -4.05 3.53
C ASP A 67 -16.16 -3.66 2.07
N PHE A 68 -17.01 -4.43 1.39
CA PHE A 68 -17.48 -4.09 0.06
C PHE A 68 -18.26 -2.76 0.04
N SER A 69 -19.20 -2.57 0.95
CA SER A 69 -19.96 -1.32 1.06
C SER A 69 -19.04 -0.12 1.32
N MET A 70 -18.02 -0.29 2.16
CA MET A 70 -17.04 0.75 2.44
C MET A 70 -16.28 1.17 1.17
N LEU A 71 -15.84 0.21 0.36
CA LEU A 71 -15.12 0.48 -0.88
C LEU A 71 -16.01 1.15 -1.94
N ILE A 72 -17.27 0.71 -2.06
CA ILE A 72 -18.25 1.33 -2.94
C ILE A 72 -18.53 2.78 -2.52
N SER A 73 -18.75 3.02 -1.21
CA SER A 73 -18.89 4.37 -0.65
C SER A 73 -17.64 5.21 -0.94
N ALA A 74 -16.45 4.65 -0.73
CA ALA A 74 -15.19 5.33 -1.03
C ALA A 74 -15.10 5.75 -2.51
N ALA A 75 -15.53 4.89 -3.43
CA ALA A 75 -15.57 5.19 -4.86
C ALA A 75 -16.62 6.25 -5.23
N LYS A 76 -17.72 6.40 -4.48
CA LYS A 76 -18.84 7.30 -4.81
C LYS A 76 -18.84 8.64 -4.07
N GLU A 77 -18.55 8.67 -2.78
CA GLU A 77 -18.70 9.83 -1.90
C GLU A 77 -17.60 10.87 -2.09
N LYS A 78 -17.90 12.17 -1.92
CA LYS A 78 -16.92 13.24 -2.12
C LYS A 78 -15.76 13.14 -1.12
N GLU A 79 -16.07 12.78 0.12
CA GLU A 79 -15.11 12.52 1.20
C GLU A 79 -15.24 11.07 1.62
N SER A 80 -14.10 10.41 1.84
CA SER A 80 -14.06 9.01 2.24
C SER A 80 -12.99 8.82 3.30
N LEU A 81 -13.40 8.36 4.48
CA LEU A 81 -12.47 8.02 5.57
C LEU A 81 -11.43 6.98 5.15
N PHE A 82 -11.83 6.02 4.31
CA PHE A 82 -10.93 5.02 3.74
C PHE A 82 -9.80 5.69 2.95
N VAL A 83 -10.16 6.58 2.01
CA VAL A 83 -9.18 7.26 1.16
C VAL A 83 -8.26 8.17 1.98
N ILE A 84 -8.83 8.91 2.95
CA ILE A 84 -8.07 9.76 3.88
C ILE A 84 -7.08 8.93 4.70
N GLU A 85 -7.51 7.78 5.20
CA GLU A 85 -6.67 6.89 5.99
C GLU A 85 -5.51 6.33 5.16
N MET A 86 -5.78 5.83 3.95
CA MET A 86 -4.75 5.32 3.05
C MET A 86 -3.75 6.41 2.64
N GLY A 87 -4.23 7.63 2.34
CA GLY A 87 -3.37 8.79 2.09
C GLY A 87 -2.51 9.16 3.29
N THR A 88 -3.05 9.05 4.51
CA THR A 88 -2.31 9.28 5.75
C THR A 88 -1.20 8.26 5.93
N LYS A 89 -1.48 6.97 5.71
CA LYS A 89 -0.48 5.89 5.81
C LYS A 89 0.73 6.14 4.92
N ILE A 90 0.54 6.47 3.64
CA ILE A 90 1.68 6.73 2.74
C ILE A 90 2.45 7.99 3.15
N LYS A 91 1.76 9.08 3.51
CA LYS A 91 2.40 10.32 3.95
C LYS A 91 3.27 10.12 5.20
N ASP A 92 2.72 9.45 6.20
CA ASP A 92 3.42 9.16 7.45
C ASP A 92 4.59 8.20 7.21
N SER A 93 4.40 7.22 6.33
CA SER A 93 5.46 6.26 5.98
C SER A 93 6.66 6.94 5.31
N LEU A 94 6.38 7.85 4.38
CA LEU A 94 7.40 8.66 3.71
C LEU A 94 8.14 9.55 4.70
N LEU A 95 7.41 10.21 5.60
CA LEU A 95 7.99 11.07 6.63
C LEU A 95 8.87 10.28 7.59
N ARG A 96 8.49 9.05 7.94
CA ARG A 96 9.31 8.16 8.76
C ARG A 96 10.61 7.79 8.05
N LYS A 97 10.56 7.30 6.81
CA LYS A 97 11.77 6.97 6.04
C LYS A 97 12.69 8.19 5.85
N TYR A 98 12.10 9.37 5.71
CA TYR A 98 12.88 10.59 5.73
C TYR A 98 13.59 10.86 7.05
N ALA A 99 12.87 10.76 8.17
CA ALA A 99 13.44 10.97 9.49
C ALA A 99 14.58 9.97 9.77
N GLU A 100 14.47 8.74 9.23
CA GLU A 100 15.50 7.70 9.22
C GLU A 100 16.67 8.01 8.25
N LYS A 101 16.65 9.16 7.56
CA LYS A 101 17.65 9.60 6.57
C LYS A 101 17.80 8.64 5.39
N HIS A 102 16.75 7.92 5.03
CA HIS A 102 16.74 7.06 3.85
C HIS A 102 16.93 7.90 2.57
N SER A 103 17.68 7.37 1.60
CA SER A 103 17.90 8.02 0.30
C SER A 103 16.78 7.70 -0.67
N PHE A 104 16.19 8.72 -1.28
CA PHE A 104 15.12 8.55 -2.27
C PHE A 104 15.63 8.85 -3.69
N SER A 105 16.75 8.24 -4.08
CA SER A 105 17.31 8.36 -5.43
C SER A 105 16.57 7.53 -6.49
N LYS A 106 15.75 6.57 -6.04
CA LYS A 106 14.97 5.65 -6.88
C LYS A 106 13.54 6.16 -7.06
N LYS A 107 12.83 5.58 -8.03
CA LYS A 107 11.39 5.85 -8.21
C LYS A 107 10.62 5.44 -6.96
N VAL A 108 9.65 6.24 -6.54
CA VAL A 108 8.78 5.91 -5.40
C VAL A 108 7.40 5.52 -5.90
N MET A 109 6.93 4.36 -5.46
CA MET A 109 5.63 3.81 -5.83
C MET A 109 4.84 3.41 -4.59
N TYR A 110 3.61 3.86 -4.51
CA TYR A 110 2.63 3.41 -3.53
C TYR A 110 1.71 2.38 -4.17
N LEU A 111 1.71 1.17 -3.62
CA LEU A 111 0.85 0.07 -4.04
C LEU A 111 -0.21 -0.15 -2.97
N LEU A 112 -1.48 0.03 -3.34
CA LEU A 112 -2.61 -0.39 -2.52
C LEU A 112 -3.14 -1.70 -3.08
N VAL A 113 -2.89 -2.78 -2.34
CA VAL A 113 -3.26 -4.14 -2.72
C VAL A 113 -4.62 -4.44 -2.11
N ILE A 114 -5.65 -4.53 -2.95
CA ILE A 114 -7.01 -4.89 -2.56
C ILE A 114 -7.48 -5.98 -3.49
N ASN A 115 -8.14 -7.02 -2.98
CA ASN A 115 -8.86 -7.95 -3.85
C ASN A 115 -10.08 -7.24 -4.45
N LEU A 116 -9.89 -6.67 -5.62
CA LEU A 116 -10.84 -5.79 -6.29
C LEU A 116 -11.97 -6.57 -6.99
N ASP A 117 -11.94 -7.90 -7.02
CA ASP A 117 -12.89 -8.74 -7.80
C ASP A 117 -14.35 -8.56 -7.38
N THR A 118 -14.58 -7.97 -6.23
CA THR A 118 -15.90 -7.50 -5.79
C THR A 118 -16.33 -6.18 -6.45
N LEU A 119 -15.40 -5.28 -6.79
CA LEU A 119 -15.66 -3.98 -7.42
C LEU A 119 -15.70 -4.08 -8.95
N GLY A 120 -16.70 -3.43 -9.56
CA GLY A 120 -16.76 -3.22 -11.00
C GLY A 120 -15.65 -2.28 -11.50
N GLU A 121 -15.35 -2.32 -12.80
CA GLU A 121 -14.30 -1.51 -13.42
C GLU A 121 -14.49 0.00 -13.18
N PHE A 122 -15.75 0.46 -13.22
CA PHE A 122 -16.09 1.85 -12.97
C PHE A 122 -15.73 2.28 -11.54
N GLU A 123 -16.12 1.49 -10.54
CA GLU A 123 -15.80 1.76 -9.13
C GLU A 123 -14.30 1.67 -8.86
N ARG A 124 -13.60 0.70 -9.45
CA ARG A 124 -12.14 0.61 -9.39
C ARG A 124 -11.48 1.87 -9.95
N GLY A 125 -11.93 2.34 -11.11
CA GLY A 125 -11.44 3.57 -11.74
C GLY A 125 -11.65 4.80 -10.87
N LYS A 126 -12.85 4.94 -10.28
CA LYS A 126 -13.18 6.06 -9.39
C LYS A 126 -12.39 6.03 -8.08
N LEU A 127 -12.23 4.85 -7.49
CA LEU A 127 -11.41 4.69 -6.29
C LEU A 127 -9.94 5.04 -6.59
N LYS A 128 -9.40 4.59 -7.73
CA LYS A 128 -8.04 4.90 -8.15
C LYS A 128 -7.84 6.40 -8.38
N GLU A 129 -8.77 7.06 -9.07
CA GLU A 129 -8.76 8.51 -9.30
C GLU A 129 -8.73 9.28 -7.98
N LYS A 130 -9.61 8.91 -7.04
CA LYS A 130 -9.67 9.52 -5.71
C LYS A 130 -8.41 9.29 -4.91
N MET A 131 -7.97 8.04 -4.80
CA MET A 131 -6.74 7.69 -4.08
C MET A 131 -5.55 8.49 -4.61
N ASN A 132 -5.40 8.61 -5.93
CA ASN A 132 -4.34 9.40 -6.54
C ASN A 132 -4.38 10.89 -6.16
N GLY A 133 -5.54 11.45 -5.81
CA GLY A 133 -5.68 12.80 -5.26
C GLY A 133 -5.20 12.97 -3.81
N TYR A 134 -5.08 11.88 -3.06
CA TYR A 134 -4.60 11.87 -1.67
C TYR A 134 -3.15 11.38 -1.52
N VAL A 135 -2.58 10.81 -2.59
CA VAL A 135 -1.17 10.46 -2.63
C VAL A 135 -0.35 11.75 -2.67
N PRO A 136 0.62 11.93 -1.76
CA PRO A 136 1.45 13.12 -1.78
C PRO A 136 2.20 13.23 -3.11
N THR A 137 2.26 14.44 -3.66
CA THR A 137 2.95 14.69 -4.95
C THR A 137 4.47 14.60 -4.83
N GLY A 138 5.00 14.54 -3.62
CA GLY A 138 6.42 14.42 -3.30
C GLY A 138 6.72 15.04 -1.94
N LEU A 139 8.00 15.17 -1.62
CA LEU A 139 8.48 15.88 -0.45
C LEU A 139 9.19 17.14 -0.94
N ASN A 140 8.68 18.31 -0.54
CA ASN A 140 9.18 19.61 -0.99
C ASN A 140 10.50 19.99 -0.28
N ASP A 141 11.51 19.15 -0.42
CA ASP A 141 12.83 19.33 0.19
C ASP A 141 13.93 18.89 -0.79
N LYS A 142 14.88 19.79 -1.07
CA LYS A 142 15.95 19.60 -2.06
C LYS A 142 16.91 18.44 -1.73
N ARG A 143 16.92 17.96 -0.48
CA ARG A 143 17.69 16.78 -0.05
C ARG A 143 17.04 15.46 -0.49
N PHE A 144 15.77 15.50 -0.88
CA PHE A 144 15.02 14.36 -1.42
C PHE A 144 14.87 14.37 -2.93
N THR A 145 15.13 15.49 -3.59
CA THR A 145 14.72 15.71 -4.98
C THR A 145 15.60 14.92 -5.96
N ALA A 146 15.18 13.69 -6.24
CA ALA A 146 15.42 13.03 -7.52
C ALA A 146 14.12 12.63 -8.23
N PHE A 147 13.01 12.42 -7.51
CA PHE A 147 11.73 12.01 -8.09
C PHE A 147 10.69 13.15 -8.00
N LYS A 148 10.07 13.47 -9.14
CA LYS A 148 9.12 14.58 -9.29
C LYS A 148 7.70 14.25 -8.78
N LYS A 149 7.41 12.95 -8.60
CA LYS A 149 6.06 12.45 -8.28
C LYS A 149 6.13 11.06 -7.67
N ILE A 150 5.28 10.80 -6.68
CA ILE A 150 5.00 9.44 -6.19
C ILE A 150 3.98 8.81 -7.13
N GLU A 151 4.32 7.65 -7.69
CA GLU A 151 3.38 6.90 -8.50
C GLU A 151 2.47 6.06 -7.62
N PHE A 152 1.25 5.83 -8.10
CA PHE A 152 0.23 5.10 -7.36
C PHE A 152 -0.40 4.04 -8.26
N ASP A 153 -0.58 2.84 -7.71
CA ASP A 153 -1.42 1.83 -8.33
C ASP A 153 -2.32 1.12 -7.31
N LEU A 154 -3.48 0.71 -7.80
CA LEU A 154 -4.49 -0.03 -7.06
C LEU A 154 -4.62 -1.39 -7.75
N ILE A 155 -4.21 -2.46 -7.08
CA ILE A 155 -4.01 -3.77 -7.71
C ILE A 155 -4.55 -4.92 -6.84
N ASN A 156 -4.84 -6.04 -7.48
CA ASN A 156 -5.00 -7.33 -6.80
C ASN A 156 -3.64 -7.90 -6.41
N ALA A 157 -3.63 -8.80 -5.41
CA ALA A 157 -2.39 -9.44 -4.94
C ALA A 157 -1.67 -10.24 -6.04
N ASP A 158 -2.39 -10.89 -6.95
CA ASP A 158 -1.83 -11.65 -8.09
C ASP A 158 -1.05 -10.78 -9.10
N LYS A 159 -1.22 -9.45 -9.04
CA LYS A 159 -0.51 -8.51 -9.90
C LYS A 159 0.79 -7.98 -9.29
N LEU A 160 1.12 -8.33 -8.04
CA LEU A 160 2.37 -7.93 -7.40
C LEU A 160 3.62 -8.43 -8.13
N GLN A 161 3.51 -9.56 -8.85
CA GLN A 161 4.61 -10.11 -9.66
C GLN A 161 5.13 -9.13 -10.72
N LYS A 162 4.27 -8.24 -11.25
CA LYS A 162 4.66 -7.17 -12.17
C LYS A 162 5.69 -6.21 -11.54
N TYR A 163 5.72 -6.13 -10.23
CA TYR A 163 6.60 -5.28 -9.43
C TYR A 163 7.77 -6.07 -8.80
N GLY A 164 8.00 -7.31 -9.25
CA GLY A 164 9.08 -8.16 -8.75
C GLY A 164 8.79 -8.80 -7.39
N VAL A 165 7.52 -8.75 -6.94
CA VAL A 165 7.05 -9.29 -5.65
C VAL A 165 6.19 -10.53 -5.90
N SER A 166 6.58 -11.68 -5.35
CA SER A 166 5.72 -12.86 -5.41
C SER A 166 4.73 -12.85 -4.25
N CYS A 167 3.46 -13.16 -4.54
CA CYS A 167 2.41 -13.30 -3.54
C CYS A 167 1.56 -14.52 -3.84
N THR A 168 1.34 -15.36 -2.84
CA THR A 168 0.51 -16.57 -2.94
C THR A 168 -0.43 -16.67 -1.74
N SER A 169 -1.57 -17.33 -1.89
CA SER A 169 -2.43 -17.61 -0.74
C SER A 169 -1.88 -18.78 0.07
N ILE A 170 -1.94 -18.65 1.40
CA ILE A 170 -1.62 -19.70 2.36
C ILE A 170 -2.84 -20.63 2.44
N ALA A 171 -2.59 -21.93 2.26
CA ALA A 171 -3.60 -22.99 2.31
C ALA A 171 -4.07 -23.28 3.74
#